data_AF-A0A0H5Q9U5-F1
#
_entry.id   AF-A0A0H5Q9U5-F1
#
_cell.length_a   1.000
_cell.length_b   1.000
_cell.length_c   1.000
_cell.angle_alpha   90.00
_cell.angle_beta   90.00
_cell.angle_gamma   90.00
#
_symmetry.space_group_name_H-M   'P 1'
#
loop_
_entity.id
_entity.type
_entity.pdbx_description
1 polymer ?
#
loop_
_entity_poly.entity_id
_entity_poly.type
_entity_poly.pdbx_seq_one_letter_code
_entity_poly.pdbx_strand_id
1 'polypeptide(L)'
;MTALFYLPFPWFAEETINLTAAVIFAVAALTDWFDGFLARLWKQTSDFGAFLDPVADKLMVAVSLLLLVKLDRTYVLFAMIIIGREITISALREWMAQMGKRNSVAVATVGKFKTAAQMLAIFLLLLNIPDFYGFNLVVIGNVLMFIASLLTVWSMLYYLKMAWKEIA
;
A
#
# COMPACT_ATOMS: atom_id res chain seq x y z
N MET A 1 -2.22 10.84 -9.32
CA MET A 1 -3.46 10.13 -9.73
C MET A 1 -4.74 10.74 -9.14
N THR A 2 -4.81 11.06 -7.83
CA THR A 2 -6.04 11.58 -7.20
C THR A 2 -6.55 12.87 -7.82
N ALA A 3 -5.65 13.80 -8.17
CA ALA A 3 -6.01 15.05 -8.84
C ALA A 3 -6.87 14.84 -10.11
N LEU A 4 -6.68 13.72 -10.83
CA LEU A 4 -7.47 13.41 -12.04
C LEU A 4 -8.97 13.24 -11.74
N PHE A 5 -9.33 12.77 -10.54
CA PHE A 5 -10.73 12.57 -10.13
C PHE A 5 -11.39 13.85 -9.57
N TYR A 6 -10.62 14.92 -9.35
CA TYR A 6 -11.12 16.19 -8.82
C TYR A 6 -11.07 17.33 -9.85
N LEU A 7 -10.35 17.13 -10.96
CA LEU A 7 -10.28 18.12 -12.03
C LEU A 7 -11.60 18.10 -12.84
N PRO A 8 -12.26 19.26 -13.04
CA PRO A 8 -13.44 19.35 -13.88
C PRO A 8 -13.00 19.28 -15.35
N PHE A 9 -12.73 18.07 -15.84
CA PHE A 9 -12.50 17.82 -17.25
C PHE A 9 -13.81 17.33 -17.89
N PRO A 10 -14.62 18.20 -18.52
CA PRO A 10 -15.83 17.79 -19.22
C PRO A 10 -15.57 16.97 -20.51
N TRP A 11 -14.31 16.63 -20.80
CA TRP A 11 -13.88 16.07 -22.09
C TRP A 11 -13.39 14.62 -22.03
N PHE A 12 -13.15 14.05 -20.84
CA PHE A 12 -12.63 12.68 -20.71
C PHE A 12 -13.71 11.73 -20.20
N ALA A 13 -13.89 10.60 -20.90
CA ALA A 13 -14.73 9.51 -20.41
C ALA A 13 -14.16 8.97 -19.08
N GLU A 14 -15.05 8.54 -18.17
CA GLU A 14 -14.65 7.98 -16.87
C GLU A 14 -13.64 6.82 -17.01
N GLU A 15 -13.78 6.03 -18.07
CA GLU A 15 -12.87 4.94 -18.41
C GLU A 15 -11.44 5.45 -18.67
N THR A 16 -11.28 6.56 -19.36
CA THR A 16 -9.97 7.20 -19.61
C THR A 16 -9.35 7.69 -18.30
N ILE A 17 -10.15 8.26 -17.39
CA ILE A 17 -9.68 8.72 -16.07
C ILE A 17 -9.20 7.52 -15.22
N ASN A 18 -9.99 6.45 -15.19
CA ASN A 18 -9.66 5.21 -14.46
C ASN A 18 -8.37 4.57 -14.98
N LEU A 19 -8.27 4.41 -16.30
CA LEU A 19 -7.09 3.83 -16.95
C LEU A 19 -5.85 4.70 -16.70
N THR A 20 -5.97 6.01 -16.85
CA THR A 20 -4.86 6.95 -16.61
C THR A 20 -4.42 6.91 -15.14
N ALA A 21 -5.37 6.87 -14.20
CA ALA A 21 -5.06 6.77 -12.78
C ALA A 21 -4.36 5.45 -12.43
N ALA A 22 -4.83 4.33 -12.98
CA ALA A 22 -4.20 3.03 -12.79
C ALA A 22 -2.79 2.97 -13.40
N VAL A 23 -2.58 3.54 -14.59
CA VAL A 23 -1.26 3.63 -15.23
C VAL A 23 -0.31 4.49 -14.39
N ILE A 24 -0.75 5.66 -13.93
CA ILE A 24 0.07 6.51 -13.05
C ILE A 24 0.45 5.77 -11.76
N PHE A 25 -0.51 5.06 -11.16
CA PHE A 25 -0.25 4.25 -9.97
C PHE A 25 0.76 3.14 -10.25
N ALA A 26 0.60 2.40 -11.34
CA ALA A 26 1.52 1.33 -11.73
C ALA A 26 2.93 1.85 -12.00
N VAL A 27 3.05 2.97 -12.72
CA VAL A 27 4.35 3.61 -12.99
C VAL A 27 5.01 4.08 -11.69
N ALA A 28 4.26 4.73 -10.79
CA ALA A 28 4.79 5.14 -9.49
C ALA A 28 5.28 3.94 -8.67
N ALA A 29 4.46 2.89 -8.54
CA ALA A 29 4.81 1.68 -7.82
C ALA A 29 6.03 0.94 -8.42
N LEU A 30 6.15 0.92 -9.75
CA LEU A 30 7.30 0.33 -10.44
C LEU A 30 8.56 1.17 -10.27
N THR A 31 8.42 2.50 -10.29
CA THR A 31 9.55 3.44 -10.12
C THR A 31 10.12 3.31 -8.71
N ASP A 32 9.28 3.30 -7.67
CA ASP A 32 9.72 3.11 -6.28
C ASP A 32 10.45 1.77 -6.09
N TRP A 33 9.95 0.70 -6.73
CA TRP A 33 10.62 -0.60 -6.69
C TRP A 33 11.98 -0.59 -7.41
N PHE A 34 12.05 0.12 -8.55
CA PHE A 34 13.25 0.21 -9.37
C PHE A 34 14.32 1.10 -8.73
N ASP A 35 13.96 2.25 -8.18
CA ASP A 35 14.86 3.15 -7.45
C ASP A 35 15.43 2.46 -6.22
N GLY A 36 14.59 1.73 -5.48
CA GLY A 36 15.05 0.88 -4.39
C GLY A 36 15.96 -0.28 -4.83
N PHE A 37 15.83 -0.78 -6.05
CA PHE A 37 16.74 -1.79 -6.62
C PHE A 37 18.08 -1.18 -7.03
N LEU A 38 18.07 -0.06 -7.75
CA LEU A 38 19.26 0.68 -8.18
C LEU A 38 20.08 1.20 -6.99
N ALA A 39 19.43 1.75 -5.96
CA ALA A 39 20.09 2.21 -4.75
C ALA A 39 20.88 1.09 -4.05
N ARG A 40 20.31 -0.13 -4.02
CA ARG A 40 20.99 -1.32 -3.46
C ARG A 40 22.14 -1.80 -4.34
N LEU A 41 22.02 -1.68 -5.67
CA LEU A 41 23.04 -2.11 -6.62
C LEU A 41 24.23 -1.14 -6.64
N TRP A 42 23.99 0.17 -6.56
CA TRP A 42 25.00 1.20 -6.71
C TRP A 42 25.55 1.76 -5.39
N LYS A 43 25.02 1.31 -4.24
CA LYS A 43 25.42 1.78 -2.90
C LYS A 43 25.41 3.30 -2.73
N GLN A 44 24.67 4.01 -3.59
CA GLN A 44 24.45 5.44 -3.46
C GLN A 44 23.07 5.65 -2.89
N THR A 45 23.03 6.04 -1.62
CA THR A 45 21.82 6.46 -0.92
C THR A 45 22.08 7.83 -0.32
N SER A 46 21.26 8.82 -0.65
CA SER A 46 21.28 10.09 0.08
C SER A 46 20.43 9.96 1.35
N ASP A 47 20.84 10.59 2.43
CA ASP A 47 20.11 10.55 3.71
C ASP A 47 18.69 11.12 3.56
N PHE A 48 18.52 12.13 2.70
CA PHE A 48 17.23 12.74 2.42
C PHE A 48 16.31 11.84 1.60
N GLY A 49 16.83 11.19 0.55
CA GLY A 49 16.05 10.22 -0.25
C GLY A 49 15.62 9.01 0.57
N ALA A 50 16.52 8.47 1.40
CA ALA A 50 16.23 7.36 2.29
C ALA A 50 15.12 7.67 3.32
N PHE A 51 14.96 8.94 3.67
CA PHE A 51 13.85 9.42 4.52
C PHE A 51 12.54 9.61 3.74
N LEU A 52 12.60 10.11 2.51
CA LEU A 52 11.39 10.35 1.70
C LEU A 52 10.75 9.06 1.17
N ASP A 53 11.54 8.06 0.78
CA ASP A 53 11.03 6.81 0.19
C ASP A 53 9.92 6.15 1.04
N PRO A 54 10.11 5.90 2.36
CA PRO A 54 9.08 5.26 3.17
C PRO A 54 7.86 6.14 3.44
N VAL A 55 7.99 7.46 3.28
CA VAL A 55 6.89 8.42 3.46
C VAL A 55 6.03 8.45 2.19
N ALA A 56 6.67 8.54 1.02
CA ALA A 56 6.01 8.53 -0.27
C ALA A 56 5.18 7.25 -0.48
N ASP A 57 5.76 6.08 -0.17
CA ASP A 57 5.08 4.78 -0.28
C ASP A 57 3.79 4.72 0.55
N LYS A 58 3.87 5.09 1.83
CA LYS A 58 2.71 5.09 2.73
C LYS A 58 1.63 6.07 2.31
N LEU A 59 2.03 7.27 1.87
CA LEU A 59 1.09 8.28 1.38
C LEU A 59 0.41 7.82 0.10
N MET A 60 1.16 7.28 -0.86
CA MET A 60 0.61 6.74 -2.11
C MET A 60 -0.48 5.73 -1.81
N VAL A 61 -0.20 4.73 -0.98
CA VAL A 61 -1.16 3.69 -0.60
C VAL A 61 -2.37 4.25 0.14
N ALA A 62 -2.15 5.08 1.17
CA ALA A 62 -3.25 5.62 1.99
C ALA A 62 -4.20 6.48 1.14
N VAL A 63 -3.64 7.35 0.31
CA VAL A 63 -4.40 8.21 -0.60
C VAL A 63 -5.16 7.39 -1.66
N SER A 64 -4.55 6.31 -2.16
CA SER A 64 -5.21 5.36 -3.07
C SER A 64 -6.44 4.72 -2.43
N LEU A 65 -6.30 4.21 -1.21
CA LEU A 65 -7.39 3.55 -0.49
C LEU A 65 -8.53 4.52 -0.17
N LEU A 66 -8.22 5.74 0.27
CA LEU A 66 -9.22 6.78 0.52
C LEU A 66 -9.99 7.14 -0.76
N LEU A 67 -9.29 7.24 -1.89
CA LEU A 67 -9.93 7.47 -3.19
C LEU A 67 -10.86 6.30 -3.56
N LEU A 68 -10.40 5.05 -3.44
CA LEU A 68 -11.20 3.87 -3.78
C LEU A 68 -12.45 3.74 -2.90
N VAL A 69 -12.33 4.07 -1.61
CA VAL A 69 -13.49 4.13 -0.70
C VAL A 69 -14.45 5.24 -1.12
N LYS A 70 -13.94 6.42 -1.48
CA LYS A 70 -14.78 7.53 -1.95
C LYS A 70 -15.55 7.18 -3.23
N LEU A 71 -14.94 6.39 -4.11
CA LEU A 71 -15.54 5.93 -5.37
C LEU A 71 -16.43 4.68 -5.19
N ASP A 72 -16.66 4.22 -3.96
CA ASP A 72 -17.41 3.00 -3.62
C ASP A 72 -16.87 1.72 -4.29
N ARG A 73 -15.56 1.68 -4.54
CA ARG A 73 -14.88 0.54 -5.20
C ARG A 73 -14.31 -0.45 -4.21
N THR A 74 -14.20 -0.08 -2.94
CA THR A 74 -13.74 -0.97 -1.87
C THR A 74 -14.37 -0.64 -0.54
N TYR A 75 -14.35 -1.62 0.37
CA TYR A 75 -14.94 -1.48 1.69
C TYR A 75 -14.07 -0.62 2.61
N VAL A 76 -14.72 0.33 3.30
CA VAL A 76 -14.09 1.21 4.31
C VAL A 76 -13.31 0.40 5.35
N LEU A 77 -13.81 -0.78 5.73
CA LEU A 77 -13.17 -1.66 6.71
C LEU A 77 -11.75 -2.05 6.30
N PHE A 78 -11.53 -2.38 5.03
CA PHE A 78 -10.20 -2.79 4.55
C PHE A 78 -9.22 -1.62 4.56
N ALA A 79 -9.68 -0.44 4.13
CA ALA A 79 -8.88 0.78 4.17
C ALA A 79 -8.48 1.15 5.61
N MET A 80 -9.42 1.09 6.56
CA MET A 80 -9.16 1.37 7.97
C MET A 80 -8.13 0.40 8.56
N ILE A 81 -8.24 -0.90 8.29
CA ILE A 81 -7.30 -1.92 8.78
C ILE A 81 -5.89 -1.65 8.26
N ILE A 82 -5.76 -1.40 6.95
CA ILE A 82 -4.46 -1.21 6.30
C ILE A 82 -3.79 0.09 6.78
N ILE A 83 -4.51 1.21 6.74
CA ILE A 83 -3.99 2.52 7.15
C ILE A 83 -3.68 2.53 8.65
N GLY A 84 -4.61 2.03 9.48
CA GLY A 84 -4.43 1.97 10.93
C GLY A 84 -3.22 1.13 11.33
N ARG A 85 -2.99 0.01 10.64
CA ARG A 85 -1.80 -0.82 10.85
C ARG A 85 -0.52 -0.10 10.48
N GLU A 86 -0.49 0.62 9.35
CA GLU A 86 0.72 1.35 8.94
C GLU A 86 1.14 2.39 9.98
N ILE A 87 0.18 3.13 10.55
CA ILE A 87 0.43 4.08 11.63
C ILE A 87 0.91 3.35 12.89
N THR A 88 0.18 2.32 13.33
CA THR A 88 0.49 1.59 14.57
C THR A 88 1.87 0.94 14.54
N ILE A 89 2.23 0.26 13.44
CA ILE A 89 3.52 -0.42 13.33
C ILE A 89 4.66 0.58 13.15
N SER A 90 4.42 1.73 12.54
CA SER A 90 5.41 2.81 12.45
C SER A 90 5.74 3.35 13.83
N ALA A 91 4.72 3.72 14.61
CA ALA A 91 4.88 4.23 15.97
C ALA A 91 5.54 3.19 16.90
N LEU A 92 5.10 1.92 16.84
CA LEU A 92 5.68 0.84 17.62
C LEU A 92 7.17 0.65 17.30
N ARG A 93 7.55 0.69 16.02
CA ARG A 93 8.94 0.54 15.58
C ARG A 93 9.81 1.69 16.06
N GLU A 94 9.31 2.91 15.97
CA GLU A 94 10.01 4.10 16.44
C GLU A 94 10.26 4.04 17.96
N TRP A 95 9.23 3.71 18.73
CA TRP A 95 9.33 3.54 20.18
C TRP A 95 10.31 2.43 20.57
N MET A 96 10.26 1.26 19.92
CA MET A 96 11.22 0.17 20.19
C MET A 96 12.66 0.57 19.84
N ALA A 97 12.86 1.39 18.80
CA ALA A 97 14.18 1.89 18.43
C ALA A 97 14.77 2.82 19.51
N GLN A 98 13.93 3.64 20.15
CA GLN A 98 14.34 4.50 21.27
C GLN A 98 14.79 3.69 22.50
N MET A 99 14.21 2.51 22.72
CA MET A 99 14.56 1.62 23.85
C MET A 99 15.82 0.77 23.59
N GLY A 100 16.53 0.96 22.48
CA GLY A 100 17.72 0.16 22.13
C GLY A 100 17.41 -1.29 21.74
N LYS A 101 16.14 -1.70 21.77
CA LYS A 101 15.67 -3.05 21.43
C LYS A 101 15.36 -3.13 19.94
N ARG A 102 16.41 -3.00 19.12
CA ARG A 102 16.39 -3.29 17.67
C ARG A 102 16.28 -4.80 17.43
N ASN A 103 15.27 -5.45 17.98
CA ASN A 103 15.06 -6.85 17.66
C ASN A 103 14.59 -6.95 16.20
N SER A 104 15.46 -7.51 15.38
CA SER A 104 15.28 -7.77 13.96
C SER A 104 14.12 -8.76 13.79
N VAL A 105 12.91 -8.21 13.69
CA VAL A 105 11.72 -8.98 13.38
C VAL A 105 11.78 -9.39 11.90
N ALA A 106 12.52 -10.45 11.62
CA ALA A 106 12.60 -11.07 10.32
C ALA A 106 11.29 -11.82 10.00
N VAL A 107 10.25 -11.06 9.62
CA VAL A 107 9.07 -11.60 8.91
C VAL A 107 9.15 -11.11 7.47
N ALA A 108 10.24 -11.49 6.79
CA ALA A 108 10.55 -10.97 5.46
C ALA A 108 9.64 -11.56 4.36
N THR A 109 8.98 -12.70 4.61
CA THR A 109 8.22 -13.41 3.56
C THR A 109 6.74 -13.04 3.55
N VAL A 110 6.06 -13.06 4.71
CA VAL A 110 4.62 -12.69 4.82
C VAL A 110 4.40 -11.22 4.44
N GLY A 111 5.38 -10.35 4.74
CA GLY A 111 5.35 -8.95 4.39
C GLY A 111 5.39 -8.66 2.87
N LYS A 112 5.98 -9.55 2.07
CA LYS A 112 6.04 -9.41 0.61
C LYS A 112 4.73 -9.82 -0.06
N PHE A 113 4.11 -10.90 0.41
CA PHE A 113 2.83 -11.34 -0.14
C PHE A 113 1.70 -10.35 0.14
N LYS A 114 1.64 -9.78 1.35
CA LYS A 114 0.62 -8.78 1.67
C LYS A 114 0.74 -7.54 0.79
N THR A 115 1.97 -7.08 0.54
CA THR A 115 2.24 -5.85 -0.22
C THR A 115 1.96 -6.06 -1.70
N ALA A 116 2.39 -7.19 -2.27
CA ALA A 116 2.03 -7.56 -3.63
C ALA A 116 0.51 -7.67 -3.83
N ALA A 117 -0.19 -8.35 -2.92
CA ALA A 117 -1.65 -8.48 -2.98
C ALA A 117 -2.35 -7.11 -2.89
N GLN A 118 -1.86 -6.24 -2.00
CA GLN A 118 -2.42 -4.91 -1.79
C GLN A 118 -2.19 -3.98 -2.99
N MET A 119 -0.99 -3.93 -3.55
CA MET A 119 -0.67 -3.10 -4.71
C MET A 119 -1.46 -3.57 -5.94
N LEU A 120 -1.56 -4.88 -6.14
CA LEU A 120 -2.37 -5.45 -7.21
C LEU A 120 -3.87 -5.17 -7.02
N ALA A 121 -4.38 -5.27 -5.79
CA ALA A 121 -5.76 -4.92 -5.46
C ALA A 121 -6.06 -3.46 -5.81
N ILE A 122 -5.21 -2.52 -5.37
CA ILE A 122 -5.38 -1.09 -5.66
C ILE A 122 -5.38 -0.85 -7.17
N PHE A 123 -4.44 -1.44 -7.90
CA PHE A 123 -4.36 -1.30 -9.35
C PHE A 123 -5.63 -1.78 -10.06
N LEU A 124 -6.13 -2.98 -9.73
CA LEU A 124 -7.35 -3.53 -10.33
C LEU A 124 -8.60 -2.70 -10.00
N LEU A 125 -8.70 -2.20 -8.77
CA LEU A 125 -9.82 -1.36 -8.33
C LEU A 125 -9.76 0.05 -8.93
N LEU A 126 -8.56 0.57 -9.24
CA LEU A 126 -8.41 1.82 -9.98
C LEU A 126 -8.84 1.67 -11.44
N LEU A 127 -8.51 0.54 -12.09
CA LEU A 127 -8.97 0.23 -13.45
C LEU A 127 -10.50 0.19 -13.54
N ASN A 128 -11.16 -0.39 -12.53
CA ASN A 128 -12.63 -0.45 -12.43
C ASN A 128 -13.30 -1.02 -13.69
N ILE A 129 -12.79 -2.15 -14.19
CA ILE A 129 -13.35 -2.86 -15.34
C ILE A 129 -14.20 -4.03 -14.80
N PRO A 130 -15.54 -3.95 -14.84
CA PRO A 130 -16.42 -4.96 -14.24
C PRO A 130 -16.48 -6.27 -15.01
N ASP A 131 -16.15 -6.25 -16.31
CA ASP A 131 -16.06 -7.46 -17.13
C ASP A 131 -14.81 -7.41 -18.00
N PHE A 132 -13.87 -8.30 -17.69
CA PHE A 132 -12.66 -8.53 -18.46
C PHE A 132 -12.60 -10.00 -18.85
N TYR A 133 -13.03 -10.32 -20.08
CA TYR A 133 -13.08 -11.69 -20.60
C TYR A 133 -13.82 -12.68 -19.67
N GLY A 134 -14.93 -12.25 -19.05
CA GLY A 134 -15.73 -13.07 -18.14
C GLY A 134 -15.27 -13.04 -16.68
N PHE A 135 -14.21 -12.29 -16.36
CA PHE A 135 -13.74 -12.07 -14.99
C PHE A 135 -14.07 -10.64 -14.54
N ASN A 136 -14.68 -10.52 -13.35
CA ASN A 136 -14.92 -9.22 -12.74
C ASN A 136 -13.68 -8.76 -11.96
N LEU A 137 -12.92 -7.82 -12.53
CA LEU A 137 -11.69 -7.32 -11.91
C LEU A 137 -11.94 -6.55 -10.61
N VAL A 138 -13.13 -5.98 -10.43
CA VAL A 138 -13.52 -5.31 -9.18
C VAL A 138 -13.70 -6.32 -8.05
N VAL A 139 -14.30 -7.47 -8.36
CA VAL A 139 -14.44 -8.57 -7.40
C VAL A 139 -13.06 -9.14 -7.05
N ILE A 140 -12.23 -9.41 -8.05
CA ILE A 140 -10.86 -9.92 -7.83
C ILE A 140 -10.04 -8.92 -6.99
N GLY A 141 -10.15 -7.63 -7.29
CA GLY A 141 -9.51 -6.56 -6.53
C GLY A 141 -9.95 -6.55 -5.07
N ASN A 142 -11.25 -6.69 -4.78
CA ASN A 142 -11.75 -6.75 -3.41
C ASN A 142 -11.38 -8.06 -2.68
N VAL A 143 -11.30 -9.19 -3.38
CA VAL A 143 -10.79 -10.45 -2.81
C VAL A 143 -9.32 -10.30 -2.42
N LEU A 144 -8.49 -9.71 -3.27
CA LEU A 144 -7.09 -9.41 -2.96
C LEU A 144 -6.98 -8.41 -1.80
N MET A 145 -7.85 -7.40 -1.75
CA MET A 145 -7.89 -6.44 -0.66
C MET A 145 -8.26 -7.10 0.67
N PHE A 146 -9.21 -8.02 0.66
CA PHE A 146 -9.57 -8.84 1.82
C PHE A 146 -8.39 -9.68 2.30
N ILE A 147 -7.71 -10.40 1.40
CA ILE A 147 -6.52 -11.19 1.72
C ILE A 147 -5.42 -10.29 2.31
N ALA A 148 -5.16 -9.13 1.69
CA ALA A 148 -4.19 -8.16 2.19
C ALA A 148 -4.55 -7.65 3.59
N SER A 149 -5.83 -7.37 3.85
CA SER A 149 -6.30 -6.93 5.18
C SER A 149 -6.11 -8.01 6.25
N LEU A 150 -6.40 -9.28 5.93
CA LEU A 150 -6.18 -10.41 6.85
C LEU A 150 -4.70 -10.60 7.17
N LEU A 151 -3.84 -10.63 6.15
CA LEU A 151 -2.39 -10.73 6.34
C LEU A 151 -1.85 -9.54 7.13
N THR A 152 -2.45 -8.37 6.98
CA THR A 152 -2.10 -7.16 7.71
C THR A 152 -2.38 -7.31 9.20
N VAL A 153 -3.58 -7.75 9.58
CA VAL A 153 -3.95 -8.03 10.98
C VAL A 153 -3.07 -9.12 11.57
N TRP A 154 -2.85 -10.23 10.85
CA TRP A 154 -1.97 -11.30 11.30
C TRP A 154 -0.56 -10.80 11.60
N SER A 155 0.01 -10.00 10.69
CA SER A 155 1.33 -9.40 10.87
C SER A 155 1.37 -8.47 12.08
N MET A 156 0.29 -7.70 12.32
CA MET A 156 0.20 -6.76 13.43
C MET A 156 0.20 -7.49 14.77
N LEU A 157 -0.61 -8.54 14.92
CA LEU A 157 -0.66 -9.36 16.13
C LEU A 157 0.69 -10.01 16.44
N TYR A 158 1.39 -10.49 15.40
CA TYR A 158 2.73 -11.03 15.56
C TYR A 158 3.73 -9.98 16.08
N TYR A 159 3.73 -8.78 15.51
CA TYR A 159 4.59 -7.68 15.96
C TYR A 159 4.29 -7.25 17.40
N LEU A 160 3.01 -7.11 17.76
CA LEU A 160 2.59 -6.75 19.11
C LEU A 160 3.01 -7.82 20.13
N LYS A 161 2.89 -9.11 19.80
CA LYS A 161 3.34 -10.20 20.66
C LYS A 161 4.86 -10.16 20.91
N MET A 162 5.64 -9.80 19.90
CA MET A 162 7.09 -9.64 20.07
C MET A 162 7.41 -8.43 20.96
N ALA A 163 6.77 -7.29 20.72
CA ALA A 163 6.94 -6.12 21.56
C ALA A 163 6.58 -6.40 23.02
N TRP A 164 5.48 -7.11 23.28
CA TRP A 164 5.07 -7.47 24.63
C TRP A 164 6.12 -8.30 25.38
N LYS A 165 6.74 -9.28 24.71
CA LYS A 165 7.82 -10.10 25.29
C LYS A 165 9.06 -9.31 25.67
N GLU A 166 9.27 -8.15 25.06
CA GLU A 166 10.39 -7.27 25.39
C GLU A 166 10.08 -6.31 26.53
N ILE A 167 8.80 -6.13 26.86
CA ILE A 167 8.34 -5.20 27.89
C ILE A 167 8.10 -5.94 29.22
N ALA A 168 7.56 -7.17 29.15
CA ALA A 168 7.31 -8.05 30.28
C ALA A 168 8.58 -8.77 30.74
#